data_AF-A0A3D2CGW3-F1
#
_entry.id   AF-A0A3D2CGW3-F1
#
_cell.length_a   1.000
_cell.length_b   1.000
_cell.length_c   1.000
_cell.angle_alpha   90.00
_cell.angle_beta   90.00
_cell.angle_gamma   90.00
#
_symmetry.space_group_name_H-M   'P 1'
#
loop_
_entity.id
_entity.type
_entity.pdbx_description
1 polymer ?
#
loop_
_entity_poly.entity_id
_entity_poly.type
_entity_poly.pdbx_seq_one_letter_code
_entity_poly.pdbx_strand_id
1 'polypeptide(L)'
;MDAHASVPGPPPFDWETTRFPPPRDRLIRLSHTPAQWDSSTHAFRPPLRDGTPAPGPPMSDFAARPARRPPRPPTARQLREIARRYVERYIPSVAQTEAVLWRKVRRATGLLRDGSEPAPVIDAILTDFCARKILDDDRLAHALVREYHRRGDPLPKMRGKLVRKRIPFDIIDQALRTLDEALKADGVDPRRQRALAYARRRRLGPWRRDPARRSARREK
;
A
#
# COMPACT_ATOMS: atom_id res chain seq x y z
N MET A 1 -22.60 -17.94 47.05
CA MET A 1 -22.43 -16.46 47.03
C MET A 1 -21.24 -16.21 46.14
N ASP A 2 -21.44 -16.28 44.83
CA ASP A 2 -20.33 -16.32 43.86
C ASP A 2 -20.12 -14.94 43.26
N ALA A 3 -19.04 -14.29 43.71
CA ALA A 3 -18.55 -13.03 43.19
C ALA A 3 -17.80 -13.28 41.87
N HIS A 4 -18.50 -13.15 40.74
CA HIS A 4 -17.86 -13.08 39.44
C HIS A 4 -17.28 -11.67 39.22
N ALA A 5 -15.97 -11.55 39.47
CA ALA A 5 -15.19 -10.38 39.13
C ALA A 5 -15.18 -10.18 37.60
N SER A 6 -15.80 -9.09 37.16
CA SER A 6 -15.85 -8.67 35.75
C SER A 6 -14.48 -8.13 35.33
N VAL A 7 -13.76 -8.88 34.51
CA VAL A 7 -12.49 -8.43 33.90
C VAL A 7 -12.81 -7.39 32.82
N PRO A 8 -12.29 -6.16 32.87
CA PRO A 8 -12.51 -5.17 31.83
C PRO A 8 -11.77 -5.59 30.54
N GLY A 9 -12.49 -5.53 29.42
CA GLY A 9 -11.94 -5.83 28.09
C GLY A 9 -10.83 -4.87 27.68
N PRO A 10 -9.95 -5.27 26.73
CA PRO A 10 -8.84 -4.44 26.27
C PRO A 10 -9.35 -3.13 25.63
N PRO A 11 -8.64 -2.01 25.81
CA PRO A 11 -9.06 -0.73 25.23
C PRO A 11 -9.03 -0.77 23.69
N PRO A 12 -9.88 0.04 23.02
CA PRO A 12 -9.89 0.14 21.57
C PRO A 12 -8.54 0.68 21.04
N PHE A 13 -8.05 0.05 19.97
CA PHE A 13 -6.76 0.38 19.37
C PHE A 13 -6.83 1.69 18.58
N ASP A 14 -6.11 2.71 19.06
CA ASP A 14 -6.04 4.03 18.46
C ASP A 14 -5.13 4.04 17.21
N TRP A 15 -5.73 4.35 16.07
CA TRP A 15 -5.08 4.39 14.77
C TRP A 15 -4.38 5.72 14.47
N GLU A 16 -4.54 6.74 15.32
CA GLU A 16 -4.00 8.09 15.11
C GLU A 16 -2.54 8.21 15.56
N THR A 17 -2.11 7.44 16.57
CA THR A 17 -0.76 7.58 17.17
C THR A 17 0.31 6.66 16.57
N THR A 18 -0.08 5.55 15.91
CA THR A 18 0.90 4.59 15.38
C THR A 18 1.39 5.01 13.99
N ARG A 19 2.56 5.66 13.94
CA ARG A 19 3.27 6.06 12.72
C ARG A 19 3.76 4.83 11.94
N PHE A 20 2.87 4.16 11.22
CA PHE A 20 3.27 3.11 10.27
C PHE A 20 4.07 3.74 9.14
N PRO A 21 5.29 3.24 8.83
CA PRO A 21 6.03 3.74 7.68
C PRO A 21 5.21 3.47 6.40
N PRO A 22 5.17 4.43 5.45
CA PRO A 22 4.49 4.20 4.18
C PRO A 22 5.10 2.97 3.48
N PRO A 23 4.30 2.23 2.69
CA PRO A 23 4.83 1.10 1.93
C PRO A 23 5.96 1.60 1.05
N ARG A 24 7.15 0.98 1.19
CA ARG A 24 8.31 1.24 0.35
C ARG A 24 7.94 0.94 -1.10
N ASP A 25 7.70 1.98 -1.89
CA ASP A 25 7.67 1.87 -3.34
C ASP A 25 9.07 1.41 -3.77
N ARG A 26 9.14 0.18 -4.27
CA ARG A 26 10.30 -0.32 -5.01
C ARG A 26 10.37 0.47 -6.32
N LEU A 27 11.14 1.56 -6.32
CA LEU A 27 11.67 2.11 -7.55
C LEU A 27 12.80 1.20 -8.02
N ILE A 28 12.60 0.67 -9.23
CA ILE A 28 13.60 0.05 -10.08
C ILE A 28 14.70 1.10 -10.27
N ARG A 29 15.87 0.84 -9.70
CA ARG A 29 17.09 1.61 -9.96
C ARG A 29 17.61 1.13 -11.31
N LEU A 30 17.33 1.88 -12.38
CA LEU A 30 18.06 1.76 -13.63
C LEU A 30 19.53 2.04 -13.32
N SER A 31 20.38 1.08 -13.64
CA SER A 31 21.84 1.21 -13.61
C SER A 31 22.26 2.27 -14.62
N HIS A 32 22.61 3.45 -14.13
CA HIS A 32 23.45 4.37 -14.87
C HIS A 32 24.83 4.33 -14.21
N THR A 33 25.76 3.68 -14.89
CA THR A 33 27.18 3.64 -14.56
C THR A 33 27.72 5.06 -14.72
N PRO A 34 28.30 5.71 -13.70
CA PRO A 34 29.02 6.95 -13.93
C PRO A 34 30.32 6.62 -14.67
N ALA A 35 30.52 7.28 -15.81
CA ALA A 35 31.77 7.30 -16.54
C ALA A 35 32.89 7.77 -15.60
N GLN A 36 33.96 6.99 -15.53
CA GLN A 36 35.19 7.33 -14.81
C GLN A 36 35.81 8.55 -15.51
N TRP A 37 35.99 9.65 -14.76
CA TRP A 37 36.80 10.76 -15.23
C TRP A 37 38.26 10.47 -14.88
N ASP A 38 39.06 10.22 -15.92
CA ASP A 38 40.51 10.06 -15.82
C ASP A 38 41.14 11.38 -15.38
N SER A 39 41.85 11.31 -14.25
CA SER A 39 42.53 12.43 -13.62
C SER A 39 43.97 12.50 -14.13
N SER A 40 44.17 12.82 -15.41
CA SER A 40 45.50 13.13 -15.94
C SER A 40 45.39 13.79 -17.30
N THR A 41 45.49 15.13 -17.37
CA THR A 41 46.23 15.86 -18.42
C THR A 41 46.38 17.32 -18.00
N HIS A 42 47.56 17.85 -18.34
CA HIS A 42 48.24 19.05 -17.91
C HIS A 42 47.47 20.34 -17.61
N ALA A 43 47.98 20.98 -16.56
CA ALA A 43 47.88 22.39 -16.25
C ALA A 43 48.04 23.29 -17.49
N PHE A 44 46.99 24.06 -17.79
CA PHE A 44 47.14 25.34 -18.47
C PHE A 44 46.62 26.43 -17.54
N ARG A 45 47.56 27.08 -16.83
CA ARG A 45 47.30 28.25 -15.99
C ARG A 45 47.57 29.50 -16.84
N PRO A 46 46.54 30.24 -17.31
CA PRO A 46 46.79 31.50 -18.00
C PRO A 46 47.39 32.53 -17.02
N PRO A 47 48.21 33.48 -17.51
CA PRO A 47 48.83 34.49 -16.66
C PRO A 47 47.78 35.38 -16.00
N LEU A 48 48.00 35.70 -14.73
CA LEU A 48 47.24 36.66 -13.95
C LEU A 48 47.26 38.02 -14.67
N ARG A 49 46.15 38.37 -15.32
CA ARG A 49 45.83 39.76 -15.68
C ARG A 49 45.30 40.46 -14.43
N ASP A 50 46.10 41.40 -13.94
CA ASP A 50 45.71 42.68 -13.33
C ASP A 50 44.34 42.72 -12.63
N GLY A 51 44.31 42.22 -11.39
CA GLY A 51 43.70 42.90 -10.23
C GLY A 51 42.25 43.44 -10.26
N THR A 52 41.42 43.17 -11.26
CA THR A 52 40.02 43.63 -11.28
C THR A 52 39.11 42.42 -11.26
N PRO A 53 38.42 42.11 -10.14
CA PRO A 53 37.40 41.07 -10.17
C PRO A 53 36.32 41.53 -11.17
N ALA A 54 36.04 40.68 -12.16
CA ALA A 54 34.92 40.91 -13.08
C ALA A 54 33.67 41.23 -12.24
N PRO A 55 32.88 42.27 -12.57
CA PRO A 55 31.65 42.51 -11.87
C PRO A 55 30.80 41.24 -11.97
N GLY A 56 30.47 40.65 -10.81
CA GLY A 56 29.54 39.53 -10.76
C GLY A 56 28.25 39.90 -11.50
N PRO A 57 27.53 38.92 -12.07
CA PRO A 57 26.26 39.20 -12.76
C PRO A 57 25.37 40.07 -11.87
N PRO A 58 24.70 41.11 -12.41
CA PRO A 58 23.92 42.03 -11.62
C PRO A 58 22.93 41.26 -10.75
N MET A 59 22.91 41.56 -9.45
CA MET A 59 22.02 40.95 -8.47
C MET A 59 20.55 41.43 -8.61
N SER A 60 19.99 41.36 -9.82
CA SER A 60 18.58 41.56 -10.15
C SER A 60 18.19 40.45 -11.13
N ASP A 61 17.26 39.55 -10.91
CA ASP A 61 16.02 39.63 -10.17
C ASP A 61 15.78 38.28 -9.49
N PHE A 62 15.64 38.25 -8.16
CA PHE A 62 14.73 37.27 -7.57
C PHE A 62 13.31 37.75 -7.90
N ALA A 63 12.93 37.69 -9.18
CA ALA A 63 11.59 37.99 -9.62
C ALA A 63 10.65 37.20 -8.72
N ALA A 64 9.88 37.92 -7.90
CA ALA A 64 9.06 37.35 -6.86
C ALA A 64 8.25 36.21 -7.49
N ARG A 65 8.57 34.99 -7.07
CA ARG A 65 7.95 33.78 -7.63
C ARG A 65 6.45 33.99 -7.56
N PRO A 66 5.69 33.87 -8.68
CA PRO A 66 4.30 34.28 -8.72
C PRO A 66 3.55 33.64 -7.55
N ALA A 67 2.84 34.48 -6.79
CA ALA A 67 2.14 34.06 -5.58
C ALA A 67 1.32 32.80 -5.87
N ARG A 68 1.58 31.74 -5.12
CA ARG A 68 0.92 30.45 -5.33
C ARG A 68 -0.59 30.65 -5.15
N ARG A 69 -1.37 30.27 -6.16
CA ARG A 69 -2.84 30.35 -6.12
C ARG A 69 -3.35 29.73 -4.82
N PRO A 70 -4.38 30.32 -4.18
CA PRO A 70 -4.93 29.77 -2.95
C PRO A 70 -5.40 28.34 -3.18
N PRO A 71 -5.20 27.46 -2.19
CA PRO A 71 -5.46 26.04 -2.33
C PRO A 71 -6.97 25.80 -2.47
N ARG A 72 -7.44 25.36 -3.65
CA ARG A 72 -8.86 25.13 -3.95
C ARG A 72 -9.20 23.65 -3.91
N PRO A 73 -10.36 23.25 -3.36
CA PRO A 73 -10.80 21.86 -3.40
C PRO A 73 -11.02 21.42 -4.86
N PRO A 74 -10.66 20.17 -5.20
CA PRO A 74 -11.04 19.61 -6.50
C PRO A 74 -12.56 19.61 -6.67
N THR A 75 -13.04 19.99 -7.84
CA THR A 75 -14.49 19.97 -8.13
C THR A 75 -15.03 18.53 -8.08
N ALA A 76 -16.32 18.35 -7.81
CA ALA A 76 -16.97 17.04 -7.80
C ALA A 76 -16.68 16.19 -9.05
N ARG A 77 -16.72 16.80 -10.24
CA ARG A 77 -16.36 16.15 -11.51
C ARG A 77 -14.93 15.60 -11.50
N GLN A 78 -13.98 16.35 -10.94
CA GLN A 78 -12.58 15.94 -10.85
C GLN A 78 -12.39 14.78 -9.87
N LEU A 79 -13.05 14.82 -8.70
CA LEU A 79 -13.01 13.72 -7.74
C LEU A 79 -13.57 12.43 -8.33
N ARG A 80 -14.68 12.52 -9.06
CA ARG A 80 -15.28 11.37 -9.76
C ARG A 80 -14.36 10.80 -10.84
N GLU A 81 -13.74 11.64 -11.65
CA GLU A 81 -12.76 11.20 -12.67
C GLU A 81 -11.54 10.51 -12.03
N ILE A 82 -11.03 11.06 -10.92
CA ILE A 82 -9.92 10.46 -10.16
C ILE A 82 -10.34 9.09 -9.61
N ALA A 83 -11.54 8.98 -9.03
CA ALA A 83 -12.08 7.72 -8.53
C ALA A 83 -12.18 6.70 -9.66
N ARG A 84 -12.78 7.08 -10.80
CA ARG A 84 -12.95 6.21 -11.97
C ARG A 84 -11.62 5.67 -12.46
N ARG A 85 -10.64 6.55 -12.73
CA ARG A 85 -9.29 6.13 -13.17
C ARG A 85 -8.58 5.24 -12.15
N TYR A 86 -8.84 5.45 -10.85
CA TYR A 86 -8.23 4.64 -9.81
C TYR A 86 -8.79 3.21 -9.79
N VAL A 87 -10.12 3.05 -9.89
CA VAL A 87 -10.77 1.73 -9.93
C VAL A 87 -10.59 1.01 -11.26
N GLU A 88 -10.33 1.72 -12.37
CA GLU A 88 -9.95 1.12 -13.65
C GLU A 88 -8.57 0.44 -13.59
N ARG A 89 -7.62 1.03 -12.85
CA ARG A 89 -6.24 0.55 -12.78
C ARG A 89 -6.02 -0.51 -11.71
N TYR A 90 -6.79 -0.44 -10.62
CA TYR A 90 -6.58 -1.27 -9.45
C TYR A 90 -7.88 -1.94 -9.02
N ILE A 91 -7.75 -2.95 -8.17
CA ILE A 91 -8.88 -3.53 -7.45
C ILE A 91 -8.79 -3.03 -5.99
N PRO A 92 -9.32 -1.83 -5.69
CA PRO A 92 -9.32 -1.28 -4.33
C PRO A 92 -10.55 -1.73 -3.55
N SER A 93 -10.49 -1.57 -2.23
CA SER A 93 -11.69 -1.55 -1.38
C SER A 93 -12.36 -0.17 -1.40
N VAL A 94 -13.55 -0.10 -0.82
CA VAL A 94 -14.26 1.16 -0.59
C VAL A 94 -13.40 2.14 0.22
N ALA A 95 -12.90 1.70 1.38
CA ALA A 95 -12.08 2.52 2.27
C ALA A 95 -10.72 2.91 1.67
N GLN A 96 -10.16 2.11 0.74
CA GLN A 96 -8.97 2.52 -0.02
C GLN A 96 -9.27 3.64 -1.01
N THR A 97 -10.39 3.53 -1.74
CA THR A 97 -10.83 4.54 -2.70
C THR A 97 -11.10 5.86 -1.97
N GLU A 98 -11.82 5.81 -0.85
CA GLU A 98 -12.07 6.96 0.02
C GLU A 98 -10.74 7.61 0.47
N ALA A 99 -9.79 6.83 0.96
CA ALA A 99 -8.49 7.34 1.40
C ALA A 99 -7.68 8.03 0.29
N VAL A 100 -7.80 7.52 -0.95
CA VAL A 100 -7.14 8.13 -2.11
C VAL A 100 -7.78 9.47 -2.44
N LEU A 101 -9.10 9.58 -2.40
CA LEU A 101 -9.82 10.84 -2.62
C LEU A 101 -9.46 11.86 -1.54
N TRP A 102 -9.53 11.50 -0.27
CA TRP A 102 -9.11 12.38 0.83
C TRP A 102 -7.65 12.81 0.74
N ARG A 103 -6.75 11.91 0.34
CA ARG A 103 -5.34 12.27 0.10
C ARG A 103 -5.19 13.31 -1.02
N LYS A 104 -6.05 13.26 -2.04
CA LYS A 104 -6.05 14.27 -3.13
C LYS A 104 -6.61 15.60 -2.66
N VAL A 105 -7.72 15.59 -1.91
CA VAL A 105 -8.30 16.78 -1.29
C VAL A 105 -7.27 17.45 -0.37
N ARG A 106 -6.66 16.69 0.55
CA ARG A 106 -5.65 17.21 1.49
C ARG A 106 -4.43 17.79 0.77
N ARG A 107 -3.96 17.19 -0.32
CA ARG A 107 -2.85 17.75 -1.12
C ARG A 107 -3.22 19.06 -1.81
N ALA A 108 -4.47 19.23 -2.20
CA ALA A 108 -4.94 20.43 -2.89
C ALA A 108 -5.32 21.57 -1.94
N THR A 109 -5.82 21.25 -0.75
CA THR A 109 -6.46 22.21 0.19
C THR A 109 -5.81 22.32 1.55
N GLY A 110 -5.09 21.29 1.99
CA GLY A 110 -4.69 21.13 3.40
C GLY A 110 -5.80 20.62 4.32
N LEU A 111 -7.05 20.47 3.83
CA LEU A 111 -8.19 20.07 4.65
C LEU A 111 -8.08 18.62 5.16
N LEU A 112 -8.58 18.43 6.39
CA LEU A 112 -8.83 17.13 7.01
C LEU A 112 -10.26 16.67 6.72
N ARG A 113 -10.59 15.45 7.17
CA ARG A 113 -11.83 14.73 6.85
C ARG A 113 -13.08 15.35 7.52
N ASP A 114 -12.91 16.40 8.32
CA ASP A 114 -13.87 16.79 9.33
C ASP A 114 -14.83 17.85 8.78
N GLY A 115 -16.07 17.45 8.48
CA GLY A 115 -17.19 18.35 8.15
C GLY A 115 -16.99 19.25 6.92
N SER A 116 -15.97 18.99 6.10
CA SER A 116 -15.62 19.84 4.97
C SER A 116 -16.52 19.56 3.75
N GLU A 117 -16.75 20.57 2.91
CA GLU A 117 -17.55 20.44 1.66
C GLU A 117 -17.23 19.21 0.80
N PRO A 118 -15.97 18.72 0.71
CA PRO A 118 -15.66 17.52 -0.07
C PRO A 118 -16.25 16.21 0.47
N ALA A 119 -16.60 16.13 1.76
CA ALA A 119 -17.12 14.91 2.39
C ALA A 119 -18.40 14.37 1.72
N PRO A 120 -19.52 15.14 1.63
CA PRO A 120 -20.74 14.66 0.99
C PRO A 120 -20.55 14.29 -0.49
N VAL A 121 -19.62 14.97 -1.18
CA VAL A 121 -19.27 14.66 -2.58
C VAL A 121 -18.58 13.30 -2.68
N ILE A 122 -17.62 13.02 -1.79
CA ILE A 122 -16.92 11.74 -1.75
C ILE A 122 -17.90 10.62 -1.41
N ASP A 123 -18.75 10.81 -0.41
CA ASP A 123 -19.73 9.81 0.02
C ASP A 123 -20.75 9.49 -1.10
N ALA A 124 -21.21 10.51 -1.83
CA ALA A 124 -22.08 10.32 -2.99
C ALA A 124 -21.39 9.53 -4.12
N ILE A 125 -20.09 9.78 -4.38
CA ILE A 125 -19.32 9.02 -5.37
C ILE A 125 -19.19 7.55 -4.95
N LEU A 126 -18.84 7.29 -3.69
CA LEU A 126 -18.67 5.93 -3.17
C LEU A 126 -20.00 5.16 -3.18
N THR A 127 -21.09 5.81 -2.76
CA THR A 127 -22.43 5.23 -2.79
C THR A 127 -22.85 4.82 -4.19
N ASP A 128 -22.65 5.69 -5.20
CA ASP A 128 -22.92 5.37 -6.61
C ASP A 128 -22.04 4.22 -7.12
N PHE A 129 -20.76 4.16 -6.73
CA PHE A 129 -19.85 3.09 -7.14
C PHE A 129 -20.22 1.74 -6.51
N CYS A 130 -20.65 1.74 -5.24
CA CYS A 130 -21.17 0.56 -4.57
C CYS A 130 -22.50 0.08 -5.18
N ALA A 131 -23.42 1.00 -5.47
CA ALA A 131 -24.71 0.70 -6.10
C ALA A 131 -24.52 0.03 -7.48
N ARG A 132 -23.53 0.49 -8.25
CA ARG A 132 -23.16 -0.08 -9.56
C ARG A 132 -22.30 -1.34 -9.47
N LYS A 133 -22.01 -1.85 -8.26
CA LYS A 133 -21.12 -3.01 -8.02
C LYS A 133 -19.71 -2.86 -8.61
N ILE A 134 -19.25 -1.62 -8.77
CA ILE A 134 -17.86 -1.31 -9.13
C ILE A 134 -16.95 -1.55 -7.92
N LEU A 135 -17.43 -1.14 -6.74
CA LEU A 135 -16.81 -1.44 -5.45
C LEU A 135 -17.68 -2.44 -4.69
N ASP A 136 -17.08 -3.56 -4.29
CA ASP A 136 -17.74 -4.61 -3.51
C ASP A 136 -16.69 -5.29 -2.62
N ASP A 137 -16.66 -4.88 -1.36
CA ASP A 137 -15.67 -5.36 -0.39
C ASP A 137 -15.87 -6.84 -0.05
N ASP A 138 -17.12 -7.34 -0.09
CA ASP A 138 -17.44 -8.75 0.15
C ASP A 138 -16.90 -9.63 -0.98
N ARG A 139 -17.22 -9.28 -2.22
CA ARG A 139 -16.70 -9.98 -3.40
C ARG A 139 -15.18 -9.94 -3.44
N LEU A 140 -14.59 -8.79 -3.11
CA LEU A 140 -13.14 -8.63 -3.04
C LEU A 140 -12.52 -9.53 -1.97
N ALA A 141 -13.08 -9.55 -0.77
CA ALA A 141 -12.59 -10.35 0.35
C ALA A 141 -12.59 -11.85 0.01
N HIS A 142 -13.71 -12.37 -0.50
CA HIS A 142 -13.83 -13.77 -0.91
C HIS A 142 -12.81 -14.15 -2.00
N ALA A 143 -12.63 -13.31 -3.02
CA ALA A 143 -11.65 -13.54 -4.08
C ALA A 143 -10.21 -13.57 -3.54
N LEU A 144 -9.85 -12.60 -2.69
CA LEU A 144 -8.51 -12.51 -2.10
C LEU A 144 -8.20 -13.65 -1.12
N VAL A 145 -9.19 -14.03 -0.32
CA VAL A 145 -9.08 -15.17 0.61
C VAL A 145 -8.79 -16.46 -0.15
N ARG A 146 -9.52 -16.75 -1.23
CA ARG A 146 -9.26 -17.90 -2.11
C ARG A 146 -7.85 -17.86 -2.72
N GLU A 147 -7.43 -16.70 -3.22
CA GLU A 147 -6.10 -16.54 -3.81
C GLU A 147 -4.97 -16.74 -2.79
N TYR A 148 -5.10 -16.18 -1.59
CA TYR A 148 -4.08 -16.33 -0.54
C TYR A 148 -4.05 -17.76 0.02
N HIS A 149 -5.20 -18.43 0.10
CA HIS A 149 -5.28 -19.84 0.44
C HIS A 149 -4.55 -20.72 -0.56
N ARG A 150 -4.82 -20.54 -1.86
CA ARG A 150 -4.14 -21.26 -2.96
C ARG A 150 -2.62 -21.10 -2.91
N ARG A 151 -2.14 -19.92 -2.50
CA ARG A 151 -0.71 -19.62 -2.33
C ARG A 151 -0.09 -20.23 -1.07
N GLY A 152 -0.90 -20.77 -0.17
CA GLY A 152 -0.49 -21.32 1.12
C GLY A 152 -0.11 -20.23 2.13
N ASP A 153 -0.75 -19.06 2.11
CA ASP A 153 -0.53 -18.10 3.20
C ASP A 153 -1.35 -18.52 4.45
N PRO A 154 -0.77 -18.48 5.67
CA PRO A 154 -1.48 -18.85 6.89
C PRO A 154 -2.55 -17.81 7.28
N LEU A 155 -3.56 -18.23 8.07
CA LEU A 155 -4.69 -17.37 8.47
C LEU A 155 -4.29 -15.98 8.99
N PRO A 156 -3.35 -15.84 9.96
CA PRO A 156 -2.98 -14.52 10.47
C PRO A 156 -2.41 -13.60 9.38
N LYS A 157 -1.67 -14.19 8.42
CA LYS A 157 -1.09 -13.46 7.30
C LYS A 157 -2.16 -13.06 6.28
N MET A 158 -3.15 -13.90 6.03
CA MET A 158 -4.31 -13.58 5.19
C MET A 158 -5.08 -12.39 5.78
N ARG A 159 -5.46 -12.48 7.06
CA ARG A 159 -6.11 -11.37 7.80
C ARG A 159 -5.32 -10.08 7.69
N GLY A 160 -4.02 -10.12 8.01
CA GLY A 160 -3.17 -8.94 7.93
C GLY A 160 -3.06 -8.33 6.52
N LYS A 161 -3.23 -9.11 5.44
CA LYS A 161 -3.27 -8.54 4.08
C LYS A 161 -4.60 -7.87 3.77
N LEU A 162 -5.71 -8.46 4.20
CA LEU A 162 -7.05 -7.90 4.02
C LEU A 162 -7.24 -6.61 4.84
N VAL A 163 -6.69 -6.58 6.06
CA VAL A 163 -6.66 -5.36 6.89
C VAL A 163 -5.83 -4.24 6.22
N ARG A 164 -4.69 -4.56 5.61
CA ARG A 164 -3.93 -3.57 4.80
C ARG A 164 -4.70 -3.08 3.58
N LYS A 165 -5.62 -3.90 3.07
CA LYS A 165 -6.60 -3.52 2.06
C LYS A 165 -7.76 -2.70 2.62
N ARG A 166 -7.80 -2.41 3.93
CA ARG A 166 -8.85 -1.65 4.61
C ARG A 166 -10.24 -2.27 4.44
N ILE A 167 -10.32 -3.58 4.33
CA ILE A 167 -11.61 -4.29 4.31
C ILE A 167 -12.13 -4.36 5.75
N PRO A 168 -13.43 -4.10 5.99
CA PRO A 168 -14.06 -4.24 7.31
C PRO A 168 -13.83 -5.62 7.96
N PHE A 169 -13.68 -5.66 9.28
CA PHE A 169 -13.32 -6.88 10.01
C PHE A 169 -14.40 -7.97 9.92
N ASP A 170 -15.66 -7.58 9.98
CA ASP A 170 -16.84 -8.42 9.80
C ASP A 170 -16.82 -9.14 8.43
N ILE A 171 -16.52 -8.41 7.35
CA ILE A 171 -16.39 -8.97 6.00
C ILE A 171 -15.19 -9.92 5.92
N ILE A 172 -14.06 -9.56 6.53
CA ILE A 172 -12.87 -10.42 6.59
C ILE A 172 -13.20 -11.73 7.31
N ASP A 173 -13.85 -11.62 8.47
CA ASP A 173 -14.25 -12.75 9.28
C ASP A 173 -15.21 -13.66 8.53
N GLN A 174 -16.20 -13.08 7.86
CA GLN A 174 -17.15 -13.83 7.07
C GLN A 174 -16.47 -14.56 5.91
N ALA A 175 -15.66 -13.87 5.11
CA ALA A 175 -14.98 -14.48 3.97
C ALA A 175 -14.04 -15.64 4.38
N LEU A 176 -13.37 -15.51 5.54
CA LEU A 176 -12.51 -16.58 6.08
C LEU A 176 -13.33 -17.76 6.60
N ARG A 177 -14.46 -17.53 7.28
CA ARG A 177 -15.38 -18.59 7.72
C ARG A 177 -15.96 -19.33 6.53
N THR A 178 -16.50 -18.62 5.54
CA THR A 178 -17.05 -19.21 4.31
C THR A 178 -16.03 -20.11 3.60
N LEU A 179 -14.76 -19.68 3.51
CA LEU A 179 -13.70 -20.51 2.93
C LEU A 179 -13.45 -21.79 3.76
N ASP A 180 -13.36 -21.65 5.08
CA ASP A 180 -13.07 -22.77 5.99
C ASP A 180 -14.19 -23.81 5.96
N GLU A 181 -15.44 -23.37 5.97
CA GLU A 181 -16.64 -24.21 5.84
C GLU A 181 -16.68 -24.95 4.50
N ALA A 182 -16.45 -24.24 3.38
CA ALA A 182 -16.43 -24.85 2.05
C ALA A 182 -15.37 -25.98 1.95
N LEU A 183 -14.16 -25.73 2.46
CA LEU A 183 -13.08 -26.73 2.42
C LEU A 183 -13.36 -27.93 3.34
N LYS A 184 -13.97 -27.70 4.50
CA LYS A 184 -14.37 -28.78 5.41
C LYS A 184 -15.47 -29.65 4.81
N ALA A 185 -16.43 -29.04 4.10
CA ALA A 185 -17.47 -29.76 3.37
C ALA A 185 -16.88 -30.70 2.30
N ASP A 186 -15.78 -30.28 1.66
CA ASP A 186 -15.01 -31.11 0.71
C ASP A 186 -14.11 -32.17 1.39
N GLY A 187 -14.16 -32.31 2.72
CA GLY A 187 -13.32 -33.25 3.48
C GLY A 187 -11.84 -32.86 3.54
N VAL A 188 -11.50 -31.61 3.20
CA VAL A 188 -10.11 -31.13 3.14
C VAL A 188 -9.75 -30.40 4.43
N ASP A 189 -8.65 -30.78 5.08
CA ASP A 189 -8.06 -29.96 6.16
C ASP A 189 -7.45 -28.66 5.57
N PRO A 190 -8.05 -27.48 5.84
CA PRO A 190 -7.61 -26.21 5.26
C PRO A 190 -6.19 -25.83 5.71
N ARG A 191 -5.80 -26.21 6.93
CA ARG A 191 -4.46 -25.91 7.47
C ARG A 191 -3.42 -26.76 6.77
N ARG A 192 -3.66 -28.06 6.64
CA ARG A 192 -2.77 -28.99 5.92
C ARG A 192 -2.59 -28.59 4.47
N GLN A 193 -3.66 -28.25 3.75
CA GLN A 193 -3.58 -27.86 2.35
C GLN A 193 -2.70 -26.60 2.15
N ARG A 194 -2.88 -25.58 3.01
CA ARG A 194 -2.04 -24.36 2.97
C ARG A 194 -0.59 -24.65 3.30
N ALA A 195 -0.33 -25.48 4.31
CA ALA A 195 1.03 -25.83 4.70
C ALA A 195 1.76 -26.54 3.54
N LEU A 196 1.09 -27.45 2.83
CA LEU A 196 1.64 -28.10 1.64
C LEU A 196 1.91 -27.11 0.51
N ALA A 197 0.96 -26.22 0.20
CA ALA A 197 1.16 -25.19 -0.81
C ALA A 197 2.33 -24.24 -0.46
N TYR A 198 2.44 -23.86 0.81
CA TYR A 198 3.55 -23.06 1.33
C TYR A 198 4.90 -23.78 1.19
N ALA A 199 4.97 -25.04 1.61
CA ALA A 199 6.17 -25.85 1.56
C ALA A 199 6.64 -26.07 0.12
N ARG A 200 5.72 -26.33 -0.82
CA ARG A 200 6.00 -26.40 -2.26
C ARG A 200 6.58 -25.09 -2.78
N ARG A 201 5.90 -23.96 -2.50
CA ARG A 201 6.32 -22.62 -2.96
C ARG A 201 7.69 -22.22 -2.41
N ARG A 202 7.98 -22.55 -1.15
CA ARG A 202 9.25 -22.24 -0.48
C ARG A 202 10.30 -23.34 -0.63
N ARG A 203 9.97 -24.42 -1.35
CA ARG A 203 10.87 -25.58 -1.60
C ARG A 203 11.43 -26.16 -0.31
N LEU A 204 10.57 -26.31 0.68
CA LEU A 204 10.93 -26.92 1.97
C LEU A 204 10.92 -28.44 1.83
N GLY A 205 11.70 -29.13 2.67
CA GLY A 205 11.69 -30.60 2.76
C GLY A 205 11.80 -31.31 1.39
N PRO A 206 10.85 -32.20 1.04
CA PRO A 206 10.88 -32.98 -0.20
C PRO A 206 10.91 -32.16 -1.49
N TRP A 207 10.44 -30.91 -1.45
CA TRP A 207 10.33 -30.00 -2.60
C TRP A 207 11.60 -29.16 -2.85
N ARG A 208 12.70 -29.46 -2.16
CA ARG A 208 14.02 -28.86 -2.42
C ARG A 208 14.52 -29.22 -3.82
N ARG A 209 15.21 -28.28 -4.48
CA ARG A 209 15.76 -28.46 -5.83
C ARG A 209 16.90 -29.48 -5.90
N ASP A 210 17.66 -29.62 -4.82
CA ASP A 210 18.85 -30.46 -4.75
C ASP A 210 18.50 -31.82 -4.13
N PRO A 211 18.53 -32.92 -4.92
CA PRO A 211 18.26 -34.26 -4.43
C PRO A 211 19.30 -34.80 -3.44
N ALA A 212 20.57 -34.44 -3.59
CA ALA A 212 21.69 -35.00 -2.83
C ALA A 212 21.69 -34.53 -1.37
N ARG A 213 21.26 -33.28 -1.11
CA ARG A 213 21.01 -32.81 0.26
C ARG A 213 19.77 -33.43 0.93
N ARG A 214 18.92 -34.17 0.20
CA ARG A 214 17.74 -34.84 0.76
C ARG A 214 18.09 -36.19 1.39
N SER A 215 18.97 -36.99 0.78
CA SER A 215 19.38 -38.30 1.30
C SER A 215 20.15 -38.15 2.61
N ALA A 216 21.12 -37.23 2.67
CA ALA A 216 21.96 -37.00 3.84
C ALA A 216 21.22 -36.52 5.13
N ARG A 217 19.92 -36.18 5.04
CA ARG A 217 19.08 -35.80 6.21
C ARG A 217 18.04 -36.85 6.59
N ARG A 218 17.87 -37.92 5.79
CA ARG A 218 16.98 -39.05 6.13
C ARG A 218 17.69 -40.13 6.93
N GLU A 219 19.02 -40.20 6.84
CA GLU A 219 19.86 -41.24 7.47
C GLU A 219 20.39 -40.83 8.86
N LYS A 220 19.82 -39.79 9.48
CA LYS A 220 20.18 -39.32 10.83
C LYS A 220 18.92 -39.13 11.64
#